data_AF-A0AAW4PZ78-F1
#
_entry.id   AF-A0AAW4PZ78-F1
#
_cell.length_a   1.000
_cell.length_b   1.000
_cell.length_c   1.000
_cell.angle_alpha   90.00
_cell.angle_beta   90.00
_cell.angle_gamma   90.00
#
_symmetry.space_group_name_H-M   'P 1'
#
loop_
_entity.id
_entity.type
_entity.pdbx_description
1 polymer ?
#
loop_
_entity_poly.entity_id
_entity_poly.type
_entity_poly.pdbx_seq_one_letter_code
_entity_poly.pdbx_strand_id
1 'polypeptide(L)' 'MGATYDDKEVHETAELHTHGNYWTTIVLKEQDDGSWLATQGGVAVQGIAPTAAEAAAEYCRKISETGDE' A
#
# COMPACT_ATOMS: atom_id res chain seq x y z
N MET A 1 34.73 -17.02 16.07
CA MET A 1 33.27 -16.83 16.27
C MET A 1 32.78 -15.96 15.14
N GLY A 2 32.20 -16.56 14.10
CA GLY A 2 31.60 -15.84 12.97
C GLY A 2 30.10 -15.94 13.07
N ALA A 3 29.41 -14.81 13.04
CA ALA A 3 27.96 -14.76 13.04
C ALA A 3 27.47 -14.89 11.59
N THR A 4 26.71 -15.95 11.31
CA THR A 4 25.97 -16.11 10.06
C THR A 4 24.53 -15.66 10.34
N TYR A 5 24.15 -14.48 9.85
CA TYR A 5 22.76 -14.06 9.88
C TYR A 5 22.13 -14.49 8.57
N ASP A 6 21.32 -15.54 8.68
CA ASP A 6 20.46 -16.09 7.63
C ASP A 6 19.30 -15.09 7.42
N ASP A 7 19.34 -14.36 6.30
CA ASP A 7 18.27 -13.45 5.89
C ASP A 7 17.22 -14.24 5.10
N LYS A 8 16.21 -14.73 5.81
CA LYS A 8 14.97 -15.26 5.21
C LYS A 8 13.78 -14.96 6.11
N GLU A 9 13.35 -13.71 6.13
CA GLU A 9 12.05 -13.36 6.69
C GLU A 9 11.05 -13.08 5.56
N VAL A 10 10.58 -14.18 4.96
CA VAL A 10 9.31 -14.21 4.23
C VAL A 10 8.21 -13.88 5.22
N HIS A 11 7.76 -12.63 5.23
CA HIS A 11 6.62 -12.24 6.04
C HIS A 11 5.34 -12.77 5.42
N GLU A 12 4.78 -13.78 6.09
CA GLU A 12 3.44 -14.32 5.90
C GLU A 12 2.40 -13.20 5.81
N THR A 13 1.62 -13.28 4.74
CA THR A 13 0.44 -12.45 4.48
C THR A 13 -0.63 -12.79 5.51
N ALA A 14 -0.65 -12.04 6.62
CA ALA A 14 -1.67 -12.16 7.64
C ALA A 14 -3.03 -11.71 7.09
N GLU A 15 -3.94 -12.68 7.04
CA GLU A 15 -5.35 -12.58 6.75
C GLU A 15 -6.02 -11.55 7.67
N LEU A 16 -6.65 -10.50 7.12
CA LEU A 16 -7.31 -9.45 7.89
C LEU A 16 -8.81 -9.39 7.58
N HIS A 17 -9.56 -10.32 8.19
CA HIS A 17 -11.00 -10.15 8.42
C HIS A 17 -11.25 -9.92 9.91
N THR A 18 -11.33 -8.66 10.34
CA THR A 18 -12.14 -8.29 11.52
C THR A 18 -12.66 -6.86 11.36
N HIS A 19 -13.83 -6.59 11.93
CA HIS A 19 -14.51 -5.28 11.99
C HIS A 19 -14.08 -4.55 13.27
N GLY A 20 -13.44 -3.40 13.13
CA GLY A 20 -12.88 -2.59 14.21
C GLY A 20 -12.63 -1.20 13.63
N ASN A 21 -12.48 -0.18 14.47
CA ASN A 21 -12.19 1.17 14.00
C ASN A 21 -10.74 1.23 13.49
N TYR A 22 -10.49 0.59 12.34
CA TYR A 22 -9.21 0.50 11.67
C TYR A 22 -9.03 1.76 10.86
N TRP A 23 -8.27 2.69 11.43
CA TRP A 23 -7.69 3.76 10.63
C TRP A 23 -6.53 3.15 9.84
N THR A 24 -6.55 3.35 8.53
CA THR A 24 -5.42 3.03 7.67
C THR A 24 -4.85 4.32 7.11
N THR A 25 -3.53 4.36 6.95
CA THR A 25 -2.82 5.54 6.41
C THR A 25 -2.43 5.26 4.98
N ILE A 26 -2.91 6.11 4.07
CA ILE A 26 -2.46 6.14 2.67
C ILE A 26 -1.36 7.21 2.58
N VAL A 27 -0.19 6.81 2.11
CA VAL A 27 0.95 7.69 1.87
C VAL A 27 0.83 8.28 0.48
N LEU A 28 0.85 9.61 0.41
CA LEU A 28 0.85 10.38 -0.83
C LEU A 28 2.25 10.97 -1.02
N LYS A 29 2.90 10.63 -2.14
CA LYS A 29 4.24 11.10 -2.48
C LYS A 29 4.22 11.78 -3.85
N GLU A 30 4.69 13.02 -3.91
CA GLU A 30 4.99 13.68 -5.17
C GLU A 30 6.25 13.06 -5.79
N GLN A 31 6.20 12.80 -7.10
CA GLN A 31 7.28 12.24 -7.90
C GLN A 31 7.99 13.35 -8.68
N ASP A 32 9.20 13.07 -9.17
CA ASP A 32 10.03 14.03 -9.90
C ASP A 32 9.37 14.58 -11.19
N ASP A 33 8.42 13.84 -11.77
CA ASP A 33 7.63 14.24 -12.95
C ASP A 33 6.42 15.15 -12.60
N GLY A 34 6.21 15.47 -11.32
CA GLY A 34 5.08 16.27 -10.84
C GLY A 34 3.78 15.48 -10.66
N SER A 35 3.81 14.16 -10.89
CA SER A 35 2.71 13.26 -10.56
C SER A 35 2.73 12.85 -9.08
N TRP A 36 1.59 12.41 -8.58
CA TRP A 36 1.37 11.95 -7.23
C TRP A 36 1.15 10.45 -7.20
N LEU A 37 1.82 9.79 -6.26
CA LEU A 37 1.72 8.36 -5.99
C LEU A 37 1.04 8.14 -4.63
N ALA A 38 -0.02 7.34 -4.62
CA ALA A 38 -0.75 6.88 -3.44
C ALA A 38 -0.45 5.41 -3.16
N THR A 39 0.02 5.10 -1.95
CA THR A 39 0.36 3.73 -1.52
C THR A 39 -0.07 3.49 -0.07
N GLN A 40 -0.24 2.23 0.32
CA GLN A 40 -0.50 1.83 1.70
C GLN A 40 0.42 0.68 2.08
N GLY A 41 0.96 0.72 3.30
CA GLY A 41 1.78 -0.38 3.82
C GLY A 41 1.01 -1.70 3.86
N GLY A 42 1.62 -2.77 3.37
CA GLY A 42 1.00 -4.10 3.32
C GLY A 42 -0.01 -4.31 2.18
N VAL A 43 -0.16 -3.34 1.27
CA VAL A 43 -1.10 -3.44 0.14
C VAL A 43 -0.37 -3.19 -1.17
N ALA A 44 -0.37 -4.19 -2.06
CA ALA A 44 0.30 -4.15 -3.36
C ALA A 44 -0.47 -3.35 -4.42
N VAL A 45 -1.13 -2.26 -4.02
CA VAL A 45 -1.91 -1.37 -4.89
C VAL A 45 -1.32 0.03 -4.85
N GLN A 46 -1.25 0.65 -6.02
CA GLN A 46 -0.70 1.98 -6.19
C GLN A 46 -1.67 2.82 -7.02
N GLY A 47 -1.98 4.04 -6.56
CA GLY A 47 -2.70 5.05 -7.32
C GLY A 47 -1.74 6.11 -7.86
N ILE A 48 -1.76 6.43 -9.14
CA ILE A 48 -0.89 7.44 -9.75
C ILE A 48 -1.74 8.47 -10.49
N ALA A 49 -1.64 9.75 -10.14
CA ALA A 49 -2.38 10.80 -10.84
C ALA A 49 -1.65 12.15 -10.77
N PRO A 50 -2.06 13.15 -11.57
CA PRO A 50 -1.43 14.48 -11.53
C PRO A 50 -1.60 15.23 -10.20
N THR A 51 -2.57 14.86 -9.37
CA THR A 51 -2.82 15.50 -8.08
C THR A 51 -2.92 14.48 -6.95
N ALA A 52 -2.63 14.92 -5.73
CA ALA A 52 -2.70 14.10 -4.53
C ALA A 52 -4.10 13.49 -4.32
N ALA A 53 -5.15 14.28 -4.55
CA ALA A 53 -6.54 13.85 -4.39
C ALA A 53 -6.94 12.81 -5.45
N GLU A 54 -6.53 12.99 -6.70
CA GLU A 54 -6.79 12.03 -7.77
C GLU A 54 -6.01 10.73 -7.55
N ALA A 55 -4.78 10.80 -7.04
CA ALA A 55 -3.98 9.61 -6.75
C ALA A 55 -4.64 8.78 -5.64
N ALA A 56 -5.16 9.43 -4.60
CA ALA A 56 -5.94 8.78 -3.55
C ALA A 56 -7.23 8.15 -4.12
N ALA A 57 -7.96 8.86 -4.97
CA ALA A 57 -9.17 8.34 -5.61
C ALA A 57 -8.88 7.13 -6.50
N GLU A 58 -7.80 7.16 -7.28
CA GLU A 58 -7.36 6.04 -8.11
C GLU A 58 -6.97 4.83 -7.25
N TYR A 59 -6.23 5.04 -6.16
CA TYR A 59 -5.90 3.98 -5.22
C TYR A 59 -7.17 3.33 -4.63
N CYS A 60 -8.12 4.14 -4.14
CA CYS A 60 -9.38 3.63 -3.61
C CYS A 60 -10.18 2.82 -4.64
N ARG A 61 -10.19 3.26 -5.90
CA ARG A 61 -10.85 2.53 -6.99
C ARG A 61 -10.20 1.17 -7.23
N LYS A 62 -8.87 1.12 -7.35
CA LYS A 62 -8.12 -0.11 -7.57
C LYS A 62 -8.29 -1.11 -6.41
N ILE A 63 -8.38 -0.61 -5.18
CA ILE A 63 -8.68 -1.45 -4.00
C ILE A 63 -10.06 -2.09 -4.11
N SER A 64 -11.08 -1.31 -4.49
CA SER A 64 -12.41 -1.86 -4.72
C SER A 64 -12.41 -2.93 -5.81
N GLU A 65 -11.64 -2.75 -6.88
CA GLU A 65 -11.52 -3.73 -7.97
C GLU A 65 -10.75 -5.00 -7.58
N THR A 66 -9.91 -4.93 -6.53
CA THR A 66 -9.10 -6.07 -6.05
C THR A 66 -9.79 -6.85 -4.92
N GLY A 67 -10.81 -6.27 -4.28
CA GLY A 67 -11.50 -6.83 -3.10
C GLY A 67 -12.79 -7.62 -3.38
N ASP A 68 -13.17 -7.81 -4.65
CA ASP A 68 -14.33 -8.60 -5.08
C ASP A 68 -13.88 -10.00 -5.55
N GLU A 69 -13.46 -10.88 -4.62
CA GLU A 69 -13.34 -12.34 -4.83
C GLU A 69 -13.85 -13.13 -3.61
#